data_AF-A0A966AQ79-F1
#
_entry.id   AF-A0A966AQ79-F1
#
_cell.length_a   1.000
_cell.length_b   1.000
_cell.length_c   1.000
_cell.angle_alpha   90.00
_cell.angle_beta   90.00
_cell.angle_gamma   90.00
#
_symmetry.space_group_name_H-M   'P 1'
#
loop_
_entity.id
_entity.type
_entity.pdbx_description
1 polymer ?
#
loop_
_entity_poly.entity_id
_entity_poly.type
_entity_poly.pdbx_seq_one_letter_code
_entity_poly.pdbx_strand_id
1 'polypeptide(L)'
;VLADAKARVIALAEDYSPAESPQPALPGATAKTALQMAVDGFHKLGKATDYDIVVADALADVLSGGDTDITETIDEDELMDLERRAFMSLVKRPQTLARIEHMLETGKPLRN
;
A
#
# COMPACT_ATOMS: atom_id res chain seq x y z
N VAL A 1 12.59 -30.23 16.70
CA VAL A 1 12.00 -29.10 15.93
C VAL A 1 11.25 -28.11 16.82
N LEU A 2 10.15 -28.50 17.50
CA LEU A 2 9.37 -27.54 18.33
C LEU A 2 10.10 -27.13 19.63
N ALA A 3 10.81 -28.08 20.26
CA ALA A 3 11.63 -27.80 21.44
C ALA A 3 12.82 -26.87 21.11
N ASP A 4 13.47 -27.09 19.97
CA ASP A 4 14.59 -26.26 19.50
C ASP A 4 14.14 -24.84 19.15
N ALA A 5 12.97 -24.71 18.50
CA ALA A 5 12.36 -23.42 18.21
C ALA A 5 12.07 -22.65 19.51
N LYS A 6 11.50 -23.32 20.52
CA LYS A 6 11.24 -22.70 21.83
C LYS A 6 12.52 -22.25 22.53
N ALA A 7 13.55 -23.12 22.58
CA ALA A 7 14.83 -22.76 23.18
C ALA A 7 15.47 -21.55 22.49
N ARG A 8 15.36 -21.48 21.16
CA ARG A 8 15.90 -20.36 20.38
C ARG A 8 15.14 -19.05 20.58
N VAL A 9 13.81 -19.09 20.67
CA VAL A 9 13.01 -17.89 20.97
C VAL A 9 13.29 -17.37 22.37
N ILE A 10 13.44 -18.25 23.37
CA ILE A 10 13.78 -17.85 24.74
C ILE A 10 15.16 -17.18 24.77
N ALA A 11 16.17 -17.76 24.10
CA ALA A 11 17.50 -17.16 24.02
C ALA A 11 17.52 -15.80 23.29
N LEU A 12 16.67 -15.61 22.27
CA LEU A 12 16.55 -14.33 21.58
C LEU A 12 15.81 -13.28 22.42
N ALA A 13 14.92 -13.69 23.32
CA ALA A 13 14.09 -12.79 24.11
C ALA A 13 14.84 -12.11 25.26
N GLU A 14 15.95 -12.68 25.74
CA GLU A 14 16.72 -12.13 26.87
C GLU A 14 17.24 -10.70 26.59
N ASP A 15 17.68 -10.43 25.36
CA ASP A 15 18.22 -9.12 24.94
C ASP A 15 17.35 -8.42 23.89
N TYR A 16 16.11 -8.87 23.69
CA TYR A 16 15.23 -8.28 22.68
C TYR A 16 14.70 -6.92 23.14
N SER A 17 15.00 -5.88 22.37
CA SER A 17 14.29 -4.61 22.42
C SER A 17 13.57 -4.39 21.10
N PRO A 18 12.27 -4.02 21.10
CA PRO A 18 11.61 -3.58 19.89
C PRO A 18 12.32 -2.35 19.33
N ALA A 19 12.36 -2.25 17.99
CA ALA A 19 12.83 -1.04 17.33
C ALA A 19 11.86 0.12 17.60
N GLU A 20 12.38 1.34 17.60
CA GLU A 20 11.52 2.53 17.64
C GLU A 20 10.67 2.60 16.38
N SER A 21 9.38 2.90 16.55
CA SER A 21 8.47 3.11 15.42
C SER A 21 8.93 4.32 14.60
N PRO A 22 9.08 4.19 13.28
CA PRO A 22 9.45 5.29 12.41
C PRO A 22 8.35 6.35 12.40
N GLN A 23 8.77 7.62 12.35
CA GLN A 23 7.88 8.78 12.17
C GLN A 23 8.20 9.44 10.83
N PRO A 24 7.71 8.88 9.70
CA PRO A 24 8.01 9.42 8.39
C PRO A 24 7.38 10.79 8.17
N ALA A 25 8.14 11.70 7.54
CA ALA A 25 7.61 12.90 6.93
C ALA A 25 7.21 12.59 5.49
N LEU A 26 5.93 12.77 5.15
CA LEU A 26 5.38 12.41 3.85
C LEU A 26 5.14 13.66 2.97
N PRO A 27 5.15 13.49 1.64
CA PRO A 27 5.20 14.63 0.71
C PRO A 27 3.86 15.35 0.51
N GLY A 28 2.77 14.88 1.12
CA GLY A 28 1.48 15.55 1.18
C GLY A 28 0.77 15.74 -0.18
N ALA A 29 -0.18 16.67 -0.20
CA ALA A 29 -1.10 16.88 -1.32
C ALA A 29 -0.42 17.21 -2.66
N THR A 30 0.76 17.83 -2.65
CA THR A 30 1.52 18.13 -3.87
C THR A 30 1.95 16.84 -4.58
N ALA A 31 2.48 15.86 -3.84
CA ALA A 31 2.85 14.58 -4.42
C ALA A 31 1.64 13.77 -4.87
N LYS A 32 0.53 13.81 -4.10
CA LYS A 32 -0.75 13.20 -4.51
C LYS A 32 -1.17 13.70 -5.88
N THR A 33 -1.21 15.03 -6.06
CA THR A 33 -1.58 15.66 -7.33
C THR A 33 -0.64 15.25 -8.46
N ALA A 34 0.68 15.23 -8.21
CA ALA A 34 1.66 14.85 -9.21
C ALA A 34 1.50 13.39 -9.69
N LEU A 35 1.21 12.47 -8.75
CA LEU A 35 0.94 11.06 -9.06
C LEU A 35 -0.34 10.91 -9.90
N GLN A 36 -1.41 11.61 -9.52
CA GLN A 36 -2.67 11.60 -10.27
C GLN A 36 -2.49 12.12 -11.70
N MET A 37 -1.75 13.24 -11.86
CA MET A 37 -1.43 13.77 -13.19
C MET A 37 -0.63 12.78 -14.05
N ALA A 38 0.30 12.04 -13.46
CA ALA A 38 1.08 11.03 -14.18
C ALA A 38 0.18 9.88 -14.68
N VAL A 39 -0.73 9.41 -13.84
CA VAL A 39 -1.68 8.34 -14.18
C VAL A 39 -2.67 8.78 -15.25
N ASP A 40 -3.20 9.99 -15.14
CA ASP A 40 -4.03 10.61 -16.17
C ASP A 40 -3.31 10.69 -17.52
N GLY A 41 -2.01 11.00 -17.49
CA GLY A 41 -1.16 10.96 -18.67
C GLY A 41 -1.10 9.57 -19.29
N PHE A 42 -0.91 8.52 -18.48
CA PHE A 42 -0.91 7.14 -18.96
C PHE A 42 -2.27 6.69 -19.49
N HIS A 43 -3.36 7.10 -18.84
CA HIS A 43 -4.72 6.82 -19.30
C HIS A 43 -5.00 7.43 -20.67
N LYS A 44 -4.69 8.72 -20.85
CA LYS A 44 -4.82 9.42 -22.14
C LYS A 44 -3.99 8.80 -23.26
N LEU A 45 -2.86 8.17 -22.92
CA LEU A 45 -2.01 7.44 -23.86
C LEU A 45 -2.46 5.99 -24.10
N GLY A 46 -3.58 5.55 -23.52
CA GLY A 46 -4.08 4.17 -23.61
C GLY A 46 -3.19 3.15 -22.88
N LYS A 47 -2.32 3.60 -21.97
CA LYS A 47 -1.41 2.74 -21.18
C LYS A 47 -2.01 2.32 -19.85
N ALA A 48 -3.02 3.02 -19.36
CA ALA A 48 -3.76 2.69 -18.14
C ALA A 48 -5.24 2.48 -18.48
N THR A 49 -5.91 1.52 -17.82
CA THR A 49 -7.36 1.34 -17.89
C THR A 49 -8.07 2.32 -16.98
N ASP A 50 -9.40 2.43 -17.09
CA ASP A 50 -10.20 3.21 -16.15
C ASP A 50 -10.03 2.71 -14.70
N TYR A 51 -9.87 1.40 -14.52
CA TYR A 51 -9.67 0.82 -13.20
C TYR A 51 -8.25 1.03 -12.66
N ASP A 52 -7.24 1.16 -13.54
CA ASP A 52 -5.89 1.54 -13.11
C ASP A 52 -5.87 2.94 -12.48
N ILE A 53 -6.73 3.88 -12.94
CA ILE A 53 -6.88 5.19 -12.29
C ILE A 53 -7.35 5.01 -10.84
N VAL A 54 -8.40 4.21 -10.63
CA VAL A 54 -8.96 3.97 -9.29
C VAL A 54 -7.91 3.40 -8.33
N VAL A 55 -7.12 2.43 -8.79
CA VAL A 55 -6.06 1.81 -7.97
C VAL A 55 -4.94 2.81 -7.70
N ALA A 56 -4.53 3.58 -8.71
CA ALA A 56 -3.45 4.53 -8.57
C ALA A 56 -3.84 5.75 -7.72
N ASP A 57 -5.10 6.18 -7.73
CA ASP A 57 -5.62 7.21 -6.83
C ASP A 57 -5.51 6.77 -5.37
N ALA A 58 -5.91 5.54 -5.06
CA ALA A 58 -5.78 4.98 -3.72
C ALA A 58 -4.31 4.85 -3.30
N LEU A 59 -3.42 4.48 -4.24
CA LEU A 59 -1.99 4.42 -3.99
C LEU A 59 -1.40 5.82 -3.76
N ALA A 60 -1.81 6.81 -4.55
CA ALA A 60 -1.36 8.19 -4.41
C ALA A 60 -1.76 8.78 -3.06
N ASP A 61 -2.96 8.47 -2.59
CA ASP A 61 -3.43 8.85 -1.25
C ASP A 61 -2.51 8.30 -0.16
N VAL A 62 -2.23 6.99 -0.16
CA VAL A 62 -1.35 6.33 0.83
C VAL A 62 0.07 6.91 0.78
N LEU A 63 0.67 6.99 -0.42
CA LEU A 63 2.06 7.47 -0.57
C LEU A 63 2.23 8.95 -0.24
N SER A 64 1.16 9.74 -0.35
CA SER A 64 1.17 11.15 0.06
C SER A 64 0.99 11.36 1.55
N GLY A 65 0.56 10.32 2.30
CA GLY A 65 0.18 10.43 3.69
C GLY A 65 -1.24 10.94 3.91
N GLY A 66 -2.11 10.80 2.90
CA GLY A 66 -3.49 11.27 2.96
C GLY A 66 -3.58 12.79 2.97
N ASP A 67 -4.05 13.33 4.10
CA ASP A 67 -4.28 14.77 4.31
C ASP A 67 -3.15 15.46 5.12
N THR A 68 -2.01 14.80 5.31
CA THR A 68 -0.85 15.37 6.02
C THR A 68 -0.21 16.54 5.26
N ASP A 69 0.39 17.47 6.01
CA ASP A 69 1.29 18.49 5.44
C ASP A 69 2.75 17.98 5.39
N ILE A 70 3.53 18.52 4.46
CA ILE A 70 4.96 18.17 4.29
C ILE A 70 5.83 18.60 5.48
N THR A 71 5.34 19.52 6.30
CA THR A 71 6.01 19.97 7.52
C THR A 71 5.74 19.08 8.74
N GLU A 72 4.81 18.12 8.60
CA GLU A 72 4.38 17.23 9.67
C GLU A 72 4.97 15.82 9.47
N THR A 73 5.16 15.12 10.58
CA THR A 73 5.47 13.68 10.61
C THR A 73 4.22 12.92 10.97
N ILE A 74 4.01 11.78 10.32
CA ILE A 74 2.93 10.87 10.68
C ILE A 74 3.49 9.68 11.48
N ASP A 75 2.66 9.08 12.32
CA ASP A 75 3.03 7.83 12.99
C ASP A 75 2.94 6.63 12.03
N GLU A 76 3.75 5.60 12.26
CA GLU A 76 3.69 4.37 11.47
C GLU A 76 2.30 3.71 11.53
N ASP A 77 1.65 3.70 12.70
CA ASP A 77 0.33 3.11 12.87
C ASP A 77 -0.72 3.86 12.03
N GLU A 78 -0.59 5.19 11.91
CA GLU A 78 -1.47 6.00 11.07
C GLU A 78 -1.30 5.69 9.57
N LEU A 79 -0.05 5.49 9.13
CA LEU A 79 0.26 5.08 7.77
C LEU A 79 -0.29 3.69 7.45
N MET A 80 -0.07 2.73 8.35
CA MET A 80 -0.59 1.38 8.21
C MET A 80 -2.12 1.36 8.19
N ASP A 81 -2.76 2.23 8.96
CA ASP A 81 -4.20 2.39 8.96
C ASP A 81 -4.73 2.96 7.64
N LEU A 82 -4.01 3.92 7.05
CA LEU A 82 -4.31 4.47 5.74
C LEU A 82 -4.20 3.40 4.65
N GLU A 83 -3.10 2.64 4.63
CA GLU A 83 -2.89 1.52 3.70
C GLU A 83 -3.98 0.46 3.86
N ARG A 84 -4.30 0.07 5.10
CA ARG A 84 -5.34 -0.93 5.39
C ARG A 84 -6.69 -0.47 4.87
N ARG A 85 -7.09 0.79 5.09
CA ARG A 85 -8.37 1.32 4.58
C ARG A 85 -8.40 1.29 3.04
N ALA A 86 -7.34 1.76 2.39
CA ALA A 86 -7.23 1.75 0.94
C ALA A 86 -7.33 0.33 0.38
N PHE A 87 -6.54 -0.61 0.90
CA PHE A 87 -6.55 -2.01 0.50
C PHE A 87 -7.93 -2.65 0.67
N MET A 88 -8.55 -2.49 1.84
CA MET A 88 -9.86 -3.07 2.13
C MET A 88 -10.97 -2.50 1.24
N SER A 89 -10.81 -1.27 0.75
CA SER A 89 -11.73 -0.68 -0.24
C SER A 89 -11.56 -1.31 -1.63
N LEU A 90 -10.32 -1.59 -2.05
CA LEU A 90 -9.99 -2.13 -3.37
C LEU A 90 -10.25 -3.62 -3.49
N VAL A 91 -9.97 -4.40 -2.45
CA VAL A 91 -10.10 -5.87 -2.47
C VAL A 91 -11.55 -6.33 -2.68
N LYS A 92 -12.52 -5.50 -2.28
CA LYS A 92 -13.96 -5.77 -2.44
C LYS A 92 -14.50 -5.41 -3.82
N ARG A 93 -13.70 -4.77 -4.69
CA ARG A 93 -14.17 -4.32 -5.99
C ARG A 93 -14.22 -5.49 -6.99
N PRO A 94 -15.26 -5.57 -7.84
CA PRO A 94 -15.39 -6.65 -8.83
C PRO A 94 -14.18 -6.77 -9.77
N GLN A 95 -13.58 -5.65 -10.18
CA GLN A 95 -12.42 -5.65 -11.07
C GLN A 95 -11.18 -6.26 -10.39
N THR A 96 -10.95 -5.97 -9.10
CA THR A 96 -9.88 -6.61 -8.32
C THR A 96 -10.12 -8.11 -8.19
N LEU A 97 -11.35 -8.52 -7.85
CA LEU A 97 -11.69 -9.94 -7.74
C LEU A 97 -11.47 -10.66 -9.07
N ALA A 98 -11.87 -10.07 -10.20
CA ALA A 98 -11.62 -10.63 -11.52
C ALA A 98 -10.12 -10.70 -11.87
N ARG A 99 -9.31 -9.70 -11.47
CA ARG A 99 -7.84 -9.75 -11.63
C ARG A 99 -7.24 -10.92 -10.84
N ILE A 100 -7.70 -11.14 -9.61
CA ILE A 100 -7.24 -12.23 -8.74
C ILE A 100 -7.63 -13.58 -9.35
N GLU A 101 -8.90 -13.76 -9.69
CA GLU A 101 -9.43 -15.00 -10.30
C GLU A 101 -8.69 -15.33 -11.60
N HIS A 102 -8.58 -14.38 -12.52
CA HIS A 102 -7.89 -14.58 -13.78
C HIS A 102 -6.41 -14.93 -13.60
N MET A 103 -5.72 -14.30 -12.65
CA MET A 103 -4.33 -14.60 -12.35
C MET A 103 -4.18 -16.03 -11.80
N LEU A 104 -5.08 -16.45 -10.91
CA LEU A 104 -5.07 -17.80 -10.34
C LEU A 104 -5.39 -18.89 -11.38
N GLU A 105 -6.28 -18.62 -12.32
CA GLU A 105 -6.69 -19.58 -13.35
C GLU A 105 -5.69 -19.67 -14.51
N THR A 106 -5.18 -18.53 -14.97
CA THR A 106 -4.43 -18.46 -16.24
C THR A 106 -2.94 -18.19 -16.04
N GLY A 107 -2.53 -17.76 -14.84
CA GLY A 107 -1.17 -17.30 -14.56
C GLY A 107 -0.80 -15.99 -15.26
N LYS A 108 -1.77 -15.27 -15.86
CA LYS A 108 -1.53 -14.03 -16.61
C LYS A 108 -2.28 -12.85 -15.98
N PRO A 109 -1.75 -11.62 -16.08
CA PRO A 109 -2.46 -10.43 -15.62
C PRO A 109 -3.71 -10.15 -16.45
N LEU A 110 -4.84 -9.87 -15.79
CA LEU A 110 -6.02 -9.31 -16.43
C LEU A 110 -5.91 -7.77 -16.48
N ARG A 111 -6.13 -7.20 -17.67
CA ARG A 111 -6.26 -5.75 -17.86
C ARG A 111 -7.75 -5.41 -17.99
N ASN A 112 -8.32 -4.87 -16.93
CA ASN A 112 -9.71 -4.40 -16.82
C ASN A 112 -9.75 -3.05 -16.11
#